data_AF-A0A2H1JHY7-F1
#
_entry.id   AF-A0A2H1JHY7-F1
#
_cell.length_a   1.000
_cell.length_b   1.000
_cell.length_c   1.000
_cell.angle_alpha   90.00
_cell.angle_beta   90.00
_cell.angle_gamma   90.00
#
_symmetry.space_group_name_H-M   'P 1'
#
loop_
_entity.id
_entity.type
_entity.pdbx_description
1 polymer ?
#
loop_
_entity_poly.entity_id
_entity_poly.type
_entity_poly.pdbx_seq_one_letter_code
_entity_poly.pdbx_strand_id
1 'polypeptide(L)'
;MPSSHQNDVDITGHTVITRADQLRIRQAMNRTPFSASPRVPIPYYSPVSGRSDPVTVTSIVAFLDGLSEVVKEQTSNAEDQRRRLHSLEADVEAFRRLTGSASAEVPR
;
A
#
# COMPACT_ATOMS: atom_id res chain seq x y z
N MET A 1 -0.55 -32.69 -24.51
CA MET A 1 -1.84 -32.97 -23.85
C MET A 1 -1.85 -32.18 -22.54
N PRO A 2 -2.94 -31.45 -22.21
CA PRO A 2 -2.88 -30.11 -21.61
C PRO A 2 -2.65 -30.11 -20.09
N SER A 3 -1.98 -29.06 -19.62
CA SER A 3 -1.76 -28.74 -18.21
C SER A 3 -3.05 -28.23 -17.56
N SER A 4 -3.71 -29.06 -16.76
CA SER A 4 -4.81 -28.63 -15.89
C SER A 4 -4.25 -27.90 -14.67
N HIS A 5 -4.25 -26.55 -14.71
CA HIS A 5 -4.34 -25.76 -13.49
C HIS A 5 -5.79 -25.87 -12.98
N GLN A 6 -6.12 -27.02 -12.39
CA GLN A 6 -7.40 -27.23 -11.74
C GLN A 6 -7.36 -26.47 -10.42
N ASN A 7 -8.22 -25.46 -10.27
CA ASN A 7 -8.54 -24.93 -8.95
C ASN A 7 -9.20 -26.08 -8.17
N ASP A 8 -8.53 -26.60 -7.15
CA ASP A 8 -9.08 -27.63 -6.26
C ASP A 8 -10.22 -26.98 -5.45
N VAL A 9 -11.45 -27.37 -5.77
CA VAL A 9 -12.66 -27.01 -5.01
C VAL A 9 -12.90 -28.11 -3.99
N ASP A 10 -12.99 -27.74 -2.71
CA ASP A 10 -13.35 -28.68 -1.65
C ASP A 10 -14.78 -29.21 -1.88
N ILE A 11 -15.11 -30.36 -1.27
CA ILE A 11 -16.42 -31.04 -1.32
C ILE A 11 -17.56 -30.11 -0.88
N THR A 12 -17.21 -29.03 -0.17
CA THR A 12 -18.09 -27.97 0.33
C THR A 12 -18.28 -26.78 -0.65
N GLY A 13 -17.63 -26.78 -1.82
CA GLY A 13 -17.69 -25.67 -2.80
C GLY A 13 -16.82 -24.47 -2.46
N HIS A 14 -15.99 -24.55 -1.42
CA HIS A 14 -15.03 -23.51 -1.07
C HIS A 14 -13.73 -23.70 -1.86
N THR A 15 -13.22 -22.61 -2.44
CA THR A 15 -11.92 -22.59 -3.12
C THR A 15 -10.82 -22.94 -2.10
N VAL A 16 -10.13 -24.06 -2.29
CA VAL A 16 -9.00 -24.43 -1.44
C VAL A 16 -7.82 -23.58 -1.85
N ILE A 17 -7.31 -22.73 -0.94
CA ILE A 17 -6.07 -22.00 -1.20
C ILE A 17 -4.90 -22.99 -1.09
N THR A 18 -4.48 -23.49 -2.25
CA THR A 18 -3.39 -24.46 -2.34
C THR A 18 -2.09 -23.89 -1.77
N ARG A 19 -1.15 -24.75 -1.37
CA ARG A 19 0.17 -24.29 -0.88
C ARG A 19 0.90 -23.42 -1.90
N ALA A 20 0.77 -23.73 -3.20
CA ALA A 20 1.34 -22.93 -4.26
C ALA A 20 0.70 -21.53 -4.31
N ASP A 21 -0.61 -21.44 -4.16
CA ASP A 21 -1.32 -20.16 -4.12
C ASP A 21 -0.98 -19.36 -2.86
N GLN A 22 -0.86 -20.01 -1.70
CA GLN A 22 -0.39 -19.36 -0.48
C GLN A 22 0.99 -18.72 -0.69
N LEU A 23 1.92 -19.41 -1.35
CA LEU A 23 3.25 -18.86 -1.66
C LEU A 23 3.17 -17.67 -2.63
N ARG A 24 2.37 -17.77 -3.71
CA ARG A 24 2.17 -16.67 -4.66
C ARG A 24 1.56 -15.44 -3.96
N ILE A 25 0.53 -15.65 -3.15
CA ILE A 25 -0.16 -14.60 -2.40
C ILE A 25 0.81 -13.92 -1.43
N ARG A 26 1.61 -14.69 -0.67
CA ARG A 26 2.66 -14.12 0.21
C ARG A 26 3.65 -13.26 -0.54
N GLN A 27 4.13 -13.71 -1.70
CA GLN A 27 5.07 -12.92 -2.51
C GLN A 27 4.42 -11.64 -3.04
N ALA A 28 3.17 -11.70 -3.48
CA ALA A 28 2.42 -10.53 -3.94
C ALA A 28 2.23 -9.50 -2.83
N MET A 29 1.81 -9.94 -1.63
CA MET A 29 1.63 -9.06 -0.47
C MET A 29 2.94 -8.37 -0.06
N ASN A 30 4.07 -9.08 -0.02
CA ASN A 30 5.39 -8.51 0.28
C ASN A 30 5.87 -7.48 -0.76
N ARG A 31 5.43 -7.59 -2.02
CA ARG A 31 5.78 -6.63 -3.08
C ARG A 31 4.89 -5.39 -3.06
N THR A 32 3.82 -5.40 -2.27
CA THR A 32 2.86 -4.29 -2.26
C THR A 32 3.48 -3.08 -1.55
N PRO A 33 3.40 -1.87 -2.11
CA PRO A 33 3.83 -0.66 -1.42
C PRO A 33 3.19 -0.55 -0.04
N PHE A 34 3.93 -0.03 0.93
CA PHE A 34 3.48 0.12 2.32
C PHE A 34 3.15 -1.18 3.07
N SER A 35 3.40 -2.36 2.49
CA SER A 35 3.24 -3.65 3.17
C SER A 35 4.16 -3.82 4.38
N ALA A 36 5.31 -3.12 4.39
CA ALA A 36 6.22 -3.05 5.54
C ALA A 36 5.75 -2.04 6.62
N SER A 37 4.65 -1.33 6.40
CA SER A 37 4.07 -0.46 7.42
C SER A 37 3.65 -1.31 8.62
N PRO A 38 4.02 -0.94 9.86
CA PRO A 38 3.61 -1.68 11.05
C PRO A 38 2.08 -1.66 11.27
N ARG A 39 1.36 -0.79 10.55
CA ARG A 39 -0.11 -0.72 10.56
C ARG A 39 -0.77 -1.71 9.61
N VAL A 40 -0.02 -2.33 8.71
CA VAL A 40 -0.52 -3.36 7.79
C VAL A 40 -0.29 -4.71 8.45
N PRO A 41 -1.35 -5.46 8.82
CA PRO A 41 -1.20 -6.76 9.46
C PRO A 41 -0.44 -7.73 8.55
N ILE A 42 0.56 -8.46 9.06
CA ILE A 42 1.26 -9.49 8.30
C ILE A 42 0.41 -10.78 8.33
N PRO A 43 -0.24 -11.18 7.24
CA PRO A 43 -1.36 -12.13 7.28
C PRO A 43 -0.94 -13.60 7.36
N TYR A 44 0.36 -13.86 7.44
CA TYR A 44 0.98 -15.19 7.48
C TYR A 44 2.05 -15.29 8.57
N TYR A 45 2.10 -14.34 9.50
CA TYR A 45 3.00 -14.38 10.65
C TYR A 45 2.18 -14.18 11.91
N SER A 46 2.15 -15.19 12.78
CA SER A 46 1.57 -15.03 14.11
C SER A 46 2.69 -14.75 15.10
N PRO A 47 2.72 -13.55 15.72
CA PRO A 47 3.70 -13.24 16.76
C PRO A 47 3.49 -14.08 18.02
N VAL A 48 2.31 -14.71 18.18
CA VAL A 48 1.99 -15.58 19.33
C VAL A 48 2.60 -16.97 19.15
N SER A 49 2.55 -17.53 17.94
CA SER A 49 3.08 -18.87 17.66
C SER A 49 4.53 -18.84 17.15
N GLY A 50 5.04 -17.67 16.75
CA GLY A 50 6.33 -17.51 16.09
C GLY A 50 6.43 -18.26 14.75
N ARG A 51 5.29 -18.73 14.21
CA ARG A 51 5.21 -19.56 13.01
C ARG A 51 4.45 -18.86 11.91
N SER A 52 4.73 -19.34 10.70
CA SER A 52 4.03 -18.88 9.52
C SER A 52 2.72 -19.62 9.35
N ASP A 53 1.62 -18.96 9.74
CA ASP A 53 0.28 -19.54 9.65
C ASP A 53 -0.19 -19.62 8.19
N PRO A 54 -1.07 -20.60 7.85
CA PRO A 54 -1.68 -20.68 6.54
C PRO A 54 -2.34 -19.35 6.17
N VAL A 55 -2.19 -18.94 4.91
CA VAL A 55 -2.92 -17.76 4.42
C VAL A 55 -4.40 -18.12 4.35
N THR A 56 -5.23 -17.32 4.99
CA THR A 56 -6.69 -17.48 4.96
C THR A 56 -7.31 -16.30 4.23
N VAL A 57 -8.54 -16.48 3.76
CA VAL A 57 -9.31 -15.37 3.16
C VAL A 57 -9.42 -14.20 4.14
N THR A 58 -9.71 -14.49 5.42
CA THR A 58 -9.79 -13.49 6.48
C THR A 58 -8.49 -12.71 6.64
N SER A 59 -7.34 -13.40 6.61
CA SER A 59 -6.05 -12.71 6.76
C SER A 59 -5.71 -11.86 5.53
N ILE A 60 -6.09 -12.29 4.32
CA ILE A 60 -5.95 -11.47 3.10
C ILE A 60 -6.81 -10.20 3.20
N VAL A 61 -8.06 -10.31 3.62
CA VAL A 61 -8.96 -9.15 3.75
C VAL A 61 -8.40 -8.15 4.77
N ALA A 62 -7.97 -8.61 5.95
CA ALA A 62 -7.38 -7.75 6.97
C ALA A 62 -6.10 -7.01 6.48
N PHE A 63 -5.27 -7.68 5.67
CA PHE A 63 -4.11 -7.06 5.03
C PHE A 63 -4.53 -5.96 4.05
N LEU A 64 -5.52 -6.22 3.19
CA LEU A 64 -6.02 -5.24 2.21
C LEU A 64 -6.70 -4.04 2.88
N ASP A 65 -7.45 -4.25 3.95
CA ASP A 65 -8.05 -3.16 4.73
C ASP A 65 -6.98 -2.28 5.37
N GLY A 66 -5.96 -2.88 6.00
CA GLY A 66 -4.82 -2.15 6.57
C GLY A 66 -4.06 -1.34 5.51
N LEU A 67 -3.85 -1.91 4.31
CA LEU A 67 -3.25 -1.18 3.20
C LEU A 67 -4.10 -0.01 2.73
N SER A 68 -5.41 -0.22 2.59
CA SER A 68 -6.35 0.84 2.19
C SER A 68 -6.26 2.04 3.12
N GLU A 69 -6.24 1.81 4.43
CA GLU A 69 -6.13 2.90 5.41
C GLU A 69 -4.79 3.62 5.33
N VAL A 70 -3.67 2.89 5.19
CA VAL A 70 -2.35 3.52 5.03
C VAL A 70 -2.29 4.35 3.75
N VAL A 71 -2.83 3.85 2.63
CA VAL A 71 -2.84 4.59 1.36
C VAL A 71 -3.67 5.86 1.49
N LYS A 72 -4.86 5.80 2.09
CA LYS A 72 -5.70 7.00 2.34
C LYS A 72 -4.95 8.05 3.17
N GLU A 73 -4.28 7.64 4.23
CA GLU A 73 -3.49 8.54 5.07
C GLU A 73 -2.36 9.19 4.28
N GLN A 74 -1.61 8.42 3.48
CA GLN A 74 -0.54 8.97 2.65
C GLN A 74 -1.08 9.95 1.60
N THR A 75 -2.24 9.67 1.00
CA THR A 75 -2.89 10.60 0.07
C THR A 75 -3.28 11.91 0.76
N SER A 76 -3.89 11.84 1.94
CA SER A 76 -4.22 13.03 2.73
C SER A 76 -2.97 13.84 3.08
N ASN A 77 -1.90 13.17 3.51
CA ASN A 77 -0.64 13.83 3.85
C ASN A 77 -0.01 14.52 2.62
N ALA A 78 -0.05 13.89 1.44
CA ALA A 78 0.44 14.47 0.21
C ALA A 78 -0.36 15.71 -0.20
N GLU A 79 -1.69 15.68 -0.02
CA GLU A 79 -2.55 16.85 -0.27
C GLU A 79 -2.24 18.01 0.69
N ASP A 80 -2.01 17.71 1.97
CA ASP A 80 -1.60 18.70 2.96
C ASP A 80 -0.24 19.32 2.63
N GLN A 81 0.74 18.49 2.25
CA GLN A 81 2.05 18.94 1.80
C GLN A 81 1.93 19.83 0.57
N ARG A 82 1.10 19.44 -0.41
CA ARG A 82 0.83 20.24 -1.61
C ARG A 82 0.21 21.60 -1.28
N ARG A 83 -0.75 21.64 -0.35
CA ARG A 83 -1.36 22.91 0.12
C ARG A 83 -0.33 23.82 0.80
N ARG A 84 0.52 23.26 1.66
CA ARG A 84 1.60 24.02 2.34
C ARG A 84 2.61 24.57 1.35
N LEU A 85 3.01 23.77 0.36
CA LEU A 85 3.94 24.22 -0.69
C LEU A 85 3.35 25.38 -1.48
N HIS A 86 2.10 25.27 -1.92
CA HIS A 86 1.43 26.35 -2.65
C HIS A 86 1.31 27.64 -1.82
N SER A 87 1.04 27.54 -0.51
CA SER A 87 1.04 28.69 0.39
C SER A 87 2.42 29.35 0.46
N LEU A 88 3.47 28.53 0.61
CA LEU A 88 4.84 29.03 0.67
C LEU A 88 5.27 29.70 -0.63
N GLU A 89 4.89 29.12 -1.78
CA GLU A 89 5.14 29.71 -3.10
C GLU A 89 4.48 31.09 -3.24
N ALA A 90 3.23 31.24 -2.77
CA ALA A 90 2.54 32.52 -2.75
C ALA A 90 3.22 33.54 -1.82
N ASP A 91 3.66 33.12 -0.63
CA ASP A 91 4.39 33.98 0.32
C ASP A 91 5.74 34.44 -0.27
N VAL A 92 6.47 33.53 -0.93
CA VAL A 92 7.72 33.85 -1.63
C VAL A 92 7.48 34.87 -2.74
N GLU A 93 6.42 34.72 -3.52
CA GLU A 93 6.09 35.68 -4.57
C GLU A 93 5.71 37.06 -3.99
N ALA A 94 4.93 37.10 -2.91
CA ALA A 94 4.59 38.33 -2.22
C ALA A 94 5.85 39.06 -1.70
N PHE A 95 6.78 38.33 -1.11
CA PHE A 95 8.06 38.87 -0.65
C PHE A 95 8.92 39.39 -1.81
N ARG A 96 8.95 38.70 -2.95
CA ARG A 96 9.67 39.16 -4.15
C ARG A 96 9.12 40.49 -4.65
N ARG A 97 7.79 40.62 -4.72
CA ARG A 97 7.12 41.88 -5.09
C ARG A 97 7.45 43.01 -4.12
N LEU A 98 7.46 42.73 -2.80
CA LEU A 98 7.79 43.71 -1.77
C LEU A 98 9.24 44.21 -1.87
N THR A 99 10.17 43.32 -2.18
CA THR A 99 11.61 43.65 -2.27
C THR A 99 12.04 44.19 -3.64
N GLY A 100 11.11 44.27 -4.61
CA GLY A 100 11.43 44.67 -5.98
C GLY A 100 12.32 43.67 -6.72
N SER A 101 12.45 42.44 -6.23
CA SER A 101 13.22 41.39 -6.87
C SER A 101 12.37 40.72 -7.95
N ALA A 102 12.72 40.94 -9.23
CA ALA A 102 12.05 40.30 -10.35
C ALA A 102 12.21 38.77 -10.27
N SER A 103 11.15 38.02 -10.54
CA SER A 103 11.17 36.56 -10.50
C SER A 103 12.20 36.03 -11.49
N ALA A 104 13.25 35.38 -11.00
CA ALA A 104 14.17 34.64 -11.86
C ALA A 104 13.39 33.53 -12.57
N GLU A 105 13.26 33.66 -13.89
CA GLU A 105 12.71 32.62 -14.75
C GLU A 105 13.58 31.37 -14.61
N VAL A 106 13.01 30.29 -14.05
CA VAL A 106 13.68 29.00 -13.97
C VAL A 106 13.52 28.34 -15.35
N PRO A 107 14.61 28.12 -16.12
CA PRO A 107 14.51 27.49 -17.42
C PRO A 107 14.00 26.06 -17.25
N ARG A 108 13.00 25.68 -18.05
CA ARG A 108 12.47 24.31 -18.12
C ARG A 108 13.47 23.34 -18.72
#